data_AF-A0A7C1Q8T4-F1
#
_entry.id   AF-A0A7C1Q8T4-F1
#
_cell.length_a   1.000
_cell.length_b   1.000
_cell.length_c   1.000
_cell.angle_alpha   90.00
_cell.angle_beta   90.00
_cell.angle_gamma   90.00
#
_symmetry.space_group_name_H-M   'P 1'
#
loop_
_entity.id
_entity.type
_entity.pdbx_description
1 polymer ?
#
loop_
_entity_poly.entity_id
_entity_poly.type
_entity_poly.pdbx_seq_one_letter_code
_entity_poly.pdbx_strand_id
1 'polypeptide(L)'
;MVSEPLKFMADSMLGRLARWLRILGYDVVYETSISDDDLIARALRENRIILTMDRELADRKSAKNVLLLKSYDYKEQLKHVITYYKIDCESHIFSRCLLCNERNNKFIYY
;
A
#
# COMPACT_ATOMS: atom_id res chain seq x y z
N MET A 1 -15.69 12.90 13.61
CA MET A 1 -15.76 11.74 12.69
C MET A 1 -14.34 11.30 12.44
N VAL A 2 -13.93 10.14 12.95
CA VAL A 2 -12.59 9.60 12.69
C VAL A 2 -12.61 9.06 11.27
N SER A 3 -11.87 9.68 10.34
CA SER A 3 -11.67 9.13 9.00
C SER A 3 -11.04 7.76 9.12
N GLU A 4 -11.56 6.76 8.40
CA GLU A 4 -10.95 5.42 8.40
C GLU A 4 -9.48 5.49 7.98
N PRO A 5 -8.58 4.71 8.61
CA PRO A 5 -7.17 4.71 8.26
C PRO A 5 -6.95 4.20 6.84
N LEU A 6 -6.02 4.83 6.12
CA LEU A 6 -5.68 4.48 4.74
C LEU A 6 -5.26 3.01 4.62
N LYS A 7 -5.76 2.36 3.56
CA LYS A 7 -5.40 1.00 3.19
C LYS A 7 -4.88 1.00 1.76
N PHE A 8 -3.84 0.21 1.51
CA PHE A 8 -3.16 0.14 0.22
C PHE A 8 -3.21 -1.28 -0.35
N MET A 9 -3.16 -1.35 -1.67
CA MET A 9 -2.97 -2.54 -2.49
C MET A 9 -1.77 -2.24 -3.39
N ALA A 10 -0.64 -2.86 -3.12
CA ALA A 10 0.58 -2.69 -3.90
C ALA A 10 0.71 -3.83 -4.91
N ASP A 11 0.99 -3.48 -6.17
CA ASP A 11 1.31 -4.47 -7.20
C ASP A 11 2.66 -5.18 -6.95
N SER A 12 2.98 -6.14 -7.82
CA SER A 12 4.20 -6.95 -7.75
C SER A 12 5.51 -6.15 -7.87
N MET A 13 5.48 -4.92 -8.40
CA MET A 13 6.66 -4.06 -8.57
C MET A 13 7.06 -3.32 -7.29
N LEU A 14 6.15 -3.27 -6.30
CA LEU A 14 6.24 -2.36 -5.16
C LEU A 14 6.47 -3.07 -3.82
N GLY A 15 7.06 -4.27 -3.82
CA GLY A 15 7.29 -5.05 -2.61
C GLY A 15 8.09 -4.34 -1.51
N ARG A 16 9.13 -3.57 -1.88
CA ARG A 16 9.90 -2.76 -0.90
C ARG A 16 9.06 -1.64 -0.31
N LEU A 17 8.28 -0.96 -1.13
CA LEU A 17 7.38 0.10 -0.68
C LEU A 17 6.32 -0.46 0.27
N ALA A 18 5.70 -1.60 -0.08
CA ALA A 18 4.74 -2.28 0.77
C ALA A 18 5.31 -2.61 2.15
N ARG A 19 6.55 -3.13 2.20
CA ARG A 19 7.23 -3.39 3.47
C ARG A 19 7.43 -2.13 4.30
N TRP A 20 7.86 -1.02 3.71
CA TRP A 20 8.05 0.24 4.43
C TRP A 20 6.75 0.84 4.95
N LEU A 21 5.68 0.82 4.15
CA LEU A 21 4.36 1.27 4.61
C LEU A 21 3.82 0.40 5.76
N ARG A 22 4.08 -0.91 5.76
CA ARG A 22 3.77 -1.80 6.90
C ARG A 22 4.60 -1.46 8.14
N ILE A 23 5.89 -1.10 7.98
CA ILE A 23 6.72 -0.59 9.09
C ILE A 23 6.08 0.65 9.70
N LEU A 24 5.54 1.56 8.89
CA LEU A 24 4.81 2.75 9.34
C LEU A 24 3.41 2.43 9.92
N GLY A 25 2.99 1.17 9.93
CA GLY A 25 1.73 0.72 10.53
C GLY A 25 0.52 0.69 9.61
N TYR A 26 0.71 0.93 8.31
CA TYR A 26 -0.40 0.99 7.35
C TYR A 26 -0.76 -0.39 6.82
N ASP A 27 -2.06 -0.57 6.56
CA ASP A 27 -2.59 -1.79 5.97
C ASP A 27 -2.19 -1.86 4.50
N VAL A 28 -1.24 -2.73 4.16
CA VAL A 28 -0.82 -2.90 2.76
C VAL A 28 -0.93 -4.34 2.36
N VAL A 29 -1.85 -4.65 1.44
CA VAL A 29 -1.85 -5.93 0.73
C VAL A 29 -0.82 -5.84 -0.39
N TYR A 30 0.01 -6.88 -0.49
CA TYR A 30 1.00 -7.04 -1.54
C TYR A 30 0.96 -8.51 -1.96
N GLU A 31 0.64 -8.76 -3.22
CA GLU A 31 0.43 -10.09 -3.77
C GLU A 31 0.98 -10.13 -5.19
N THR A 32 1.93 -11.03 -5.46
CA THR A 32 2.69 -11.03 -6.72
C THR A 32 2.03 -11.84 -7.84
N SER A 33 1.06 -12.67 -7.52
CA SER A 33 0.43 -13.64 -8.43
C SER A 33 -1.04 -13.33 -8.73
N ILE A 34 -1.55 -12.19 -8.27
CA ILE A 34 -2.92 -11.76 -8.52
C ILE A 34 -3.03 -11.15 -9.92
N SER A 35 -4.13 -11.41 -10.62
CA SER A 35 -4.40 -10.75 -11.91
C SER A 35 -4.74 -9.27 -11.69
N ASP A 36 -4.54 -8.42 -12.70
CA ASP A 36 -4.91 -7.00 -12.64
C ASP A 36 -6.40 -6.80 -12.31
N ASP A 37 -7.27 -7.61 -12.90
CA ASP A 37 -8.72 -7.51 -12.69
C ASP A 37 -9.11 -7.91 -11.27
N ASP A 38 -8.50 -8.98 -10.72
CA ASP A 38 -8.71 -9.39 -9.33
C ASP A 38 -8.13 -8.37 -8.34
N LEU A 39 -6.98 -7.77 -8.67
CA LEU A 39 -6.34 -6.72 -7.88
C LEU A 39 -7.27 -5.51 -7.78
N ILE A 40 -7.80 -5.05 -8.91
CA ILE A 40 -8.75 -3.93 -8.96
C ILE A 40 -10.04 -4.29 -8.21
N ALA A 41 -10.61 -5.46 -8.47
CA ALA A 41 -11.86 -5.89 -7.83
C ALA A 41 -11.70 -5.97 -6.30
N ARG A 42 -10.58 -6.50 -5.82
CA ARG A 42 -10.26 -6.55 -4.38
C ARG A 42 -10.04 -5.16 -3.80
N ALA A 43 -9.31 -4.29 -4.49
CA ALA A 43 -9.08 -2.93 -4.04
C ALA A 43 -10.39 -2.14 -3.91
N LEU A 44 -11.29 -2.27 -4.88
CA LEU A 44 -12.64 -1.69 -4.83
C LEU A 44 -13.45 -2.24 -3.65
N ARG A 45 -13.52 -3.57 -3.51
CA ARG A 45 -14.30 -4.25 -2.47
C ARG A 45 -13.81 -3.89 -1.06
N GLU A 46 -12.50 -3.73 -0.87
CA GLU A 46 -11.88 -3.46 0.43
C GLU A 46 -11.58 -1.97 0.66
N ASN A 47 -12.02 -1.09 -0.26
CA ASN A 47 -11.76 0.35 -0.26
C ASN A 47 -10.27 0.69 -0.09
N ARG A 48 -9.40 0.04 -0.88
CA ARG A 48 -7.96 0.23 -0.89
C ARG A 48 -7.52 1.15 -2.02
N ILE A 49 -6.46 1.90 -1.76
CA ILE A 49 -5.74 2.65 -2.77
C ILE A 49 -4.78 1.72 -3.50
N ILE A 50 -4.86 1.69 -4.82
CA ILE A 50 -3.92 0.92 -5.65
C ILE A 50 -2.63 1.74 -5.79
N LEU A 51 -1.50 1.15 -5.43
CA LEU A 51 -0.18 1.68 -5.74
C LEU A 51 0.39 0.84 -6.87
N THR A 52 0.81 1.49 -7.95
CA THR A 52 1.38 0.79 -9.11
C THR A 52 2.39 1.66 -9.85
N MET A 53 3.32 1.04 -10.59
CA MET A 53 4.10 1.72 -11.64
C MET A 53 3.64 1.33 -13.05
N ASP A 54 2.68 0.41 -13.16
CA ASP A 54 2.08 -0.02 -14.41
C ASP A 54 1.06 1.03 -14.87
N ARG A 55 1.35 1.66 -16.01
CA ARG A 55 0.48 2.65 -16.61
C ARG A 55 -0.78 2.02 -17.20
N GLU A 56 -0.67 0.83 -17.77
CA GLU A 56 -1.81 0.14 -18.35
C GLU A 56 -2.83 -0.21 -17.25
N LEU A 57 -2.35 -0.71 -16.10
CA LEU A 57 -3.19 -0.93 -14.92
C LEU A 57 -3.85 0.37 -14.44
N ALA A 58 -3.08 1.45 -14.33
CA ALA A 58 -3.58 2.73 -13.85
C ALA A 58 -4.61 3.39 -14.78
N ASP A 59 -4.49 3.17 -16.09
CA ASP A 59 -5.40 3.72 -17.11
C ASP A 59 -6.67 2.88 -17.30
N ARG A 60 -6.79 1.70 -16.67
CA ARG A 60 -8.02 0.90 -16.69
C ARG A 60 -9.17 1.68 -16.08
N LYS A 61 -10.28 1.81 -16.80
CA LYS A 61 -11.50 2.50 -16.32
C LYS A 61 -12.07 1.92 -15.01
N SER A 62 -11.84 0.63 -14.76
CA SER A 62 -12.26 -0.06 -13.54
C SER A 62 -11.36 0.27 -12.33
N ALA A 63 -10.12 0.68 -12.56
CA ALA A 63 -9.16 1.02 -11.52
C ALA A 63 -9.51 2.38 -10.90
N LYS A 64 -10.16 2.36 -9.73
CA LYS A 64 -10.45 3.57 -8.94
C LYS A 64 -9.44 3.69 -7.81
N ASN A 65 -9.23 4.92 -7.35
CA ASN A 65 -8.31 5.24 -6.25
C ASN A 65 -6.88 4.72 -6.49
N VAL A 66 -6.32 5.01 -7.67
CA VAL A 66 -4.99 4.58 -8.06
C VAL A 66 -3.99 5.73 -7.92
N LEU A 67 -2.83 5.45 -7.35
CA LEU A 67 -1.66 6.31 -7.40
C LEU A 67 -0.58 5.66 -8.27
N LEU A 68 -0.36 6.24 -9.45
CA LEU A 68 0.72 5.87 -10.35
C LEU A 68 2.04 6.49 -9.87
N LEU A 69 3.00 5.63 -9.53
CA LEU A 69 4.35 6.00 -9.15
C LEU A 69 5.26 6.05 -10.39
N LYS A 70 6.22 6.98 -10.40
CA LYS A 70 7.08 7.24 -11.57
C LYS A 70 8.55 6.87 -11.35
N SER A 71 8.97 6.64 -10.11
CA SER A 71 10.36 6.34 -9.74
C SER A 71 10.51 4.87 -9.40
N TYR A 72 11.62 4.26 -9.81
CA TYR A 72 12.03 2.91 -9.39
C TYR A 72 12.75 2.89 -8.03
N ASP A 73 13.16 4.05 -7.50
CA ASP A 73 13.73 4.13 -6.16
C ASP A 73 12.62 4.09 -5.11
N TYR A 74 12.63 3.06 -4.27
CA TYR A 74 11.66 2.87 -3.19
C TYR A 74 11.63 4.05 -2.20
N LYS A 75 12.73 4.78 -2.01
CA LYS A 75 12.77 5.95 -1.13
C LYS A 75 11.94 7.09 -1.70
N GLU A 76 12.06 7.35 -3.00
CA GLU A 76 11.28 8.35 -3.70
C GLU A 76 9.81 7.95 -3.80
N GLN A 77 9.52 6.66 -4.03
CA GLN A 77 8.17 6.11 -3.95
C GLN A 77 7.54 6.34 -2.58
N LEU A 78 8.27 5.99 -1.51
CA LEU A 78 7.79 6.16 -0.13
C LEU A 78 7.54 7.63 0.19
N LYS A 79 8.49 8.51 -0.15
CA LYS A 79 8.35 9.96 0.01
C LYS A 79 7.13 10.49 -0.72
N HIS A 80 6.90 10.02 -1.95
CA HIS A 80 5.74 10.42 -2.75
C HIS A 80 4.43 10.02 -2.06
N VAL A 81 4.31 8.75 -1.63
CA VAL A 81 3.12 8.24 -0.94
C VAL A 81 2.89 9.00 0.38
N ILE A 82 3.94 9.23 1.17
CA ILE A 82 3.86 9.97 2.43
C ILE A 82 3.35 11.39 2.21
N THR A 83 3.93 12.09 1.24
CA THR A 83 3.60 13.48 0.96
C THR A 83 2.19 13.62 0.38
N TYR A 84 1.83 12.73 -0.55
CA TYR A 84 0.55 12.78 -1.25
C TYR A 84 -0.63 12.50 -0.31
N TYR A 85 -0.50 11.48 0.55
CA TYR A 85 -1.57 11.09 1.47
C TYR A 85 -1.42 11.64 2.89
N LYS A 86 -0.38 12.46 3.15
CA LYS A 86 -0.07 13.02 4.48
C LYS A 86 -0.01 11.92 5.55
N ILE A 87 0.74 10.87 5.24
CA ILE A 87 0.92 9.71 6.11
C ILE A 87 1.57 10.15 7.42
N ASP A 88 0.91 9.83 8.53
CA ASP A 88 1.54 9.84 9.85
C ASP A 88 2.61 8.74 9.90
N CYS A 89 3.86 9.15 10.14
CA CYS A 89 5.02 8.27 10.12
C CYS A 89 5.46 7.83 11.52
N GLU A 90 4.82 8.31 12.59
CA GLU A 90 5.32 8.15 13.97
C GLU A 90 4.36 7.32 14.83
N SER A 91 3.06 7.58 14.77
CA SER A 91 2.10 7.04 15.77
C SER A 91 1.88 5.53 15.71
N HIS A 92 2.23 4.87 14.60
CA HIS A 92 1.84 3.49 14.32
C HIS A 92 3.00 2.59 13.91
N ILE A 93 4.24 3.04 14.10
CA ILE A 93 5.43 2.28 13.72
C ILE A 93 5.41 0.89 14.38
N PHE A 94 5.72 -0.14 13.59
CA PHE A 94 5.74 -1.56 13.99
C PHE A 94 4.42 -2.12 14.53
N SER A 95 3.30 -1.42 14.33
CA SER A 95 1.96 -1.91 14.70
C SER A 95 1.41 -3.00 13.78
N ARG A 96 2.12 -3.34 12.69
CA ARG A 96 1.74 -4.41 11.75
C ARG A 96 2.87 -5.36 11.43
N CYS A 97 2.51 -6.61 11.19
CA CYS A 97 3.45 -7.64 10.75
C CYS A 97 3.90 -7.37 9.32
N LEU A 98 5.21 -7.44 9.09
CA LEU A 98 5.79 -7.24 7.75
C LEU A 98 5.47 -8.38 6.79
N LEU A 99 5.15 -9.57 7.30
CA LEU A 99 4.83 -10.76 6.51
C LEU A 99 3.32 -10.85 6.23
N CYS A 100 2.48 -10.96 7.27
CA CYS A 100 1.05 -11.20 7.13
C CYS A 100 0.17 -9.93 7.14
N ASN A 101 0.73 -8.73 7.38
CA ASN A 101 0.01 -7.46 7.45
C ASN A 101 -1.04 -7.35 8.59
N GLU A 102 -1.18 -8.38 9.43
CA GLU A 102 -2.02 -8.32 10.62
C GLU A 102 -1.49 -7.31 11.63
N ARG A 103 -2.39 -6.72 12.43
CA ARG A 103 -1.98 -5.83 13.52
C ARG A 103 -1.26 -6.65 14.58
N ASN A 104 -0.04 -6.24 14.91
CA ASN A 104 0.74 -6.84 15.97
C ASN A 104 0.07 -6.54 17.30
N ASN A 105 -0.45 -7.56 17.98
CA ASN A 105 -0.92 -7.43 19.36
C ASN A 105 0.23 -7.59 20.38
N LYS A 106 1.45 -7.91 19.91
CA LYS A 106 2.66 -8.06 20.73
C LYS A 106 3.89 -7.66 19.92
N PHE A 107 4.70 -6.79 20.53
CA PHE A 107 6.02 -6.36 20.07
C PHE A 107 6.92 -7.57 19.82
N ILE A 108 7.21 -7.89 18.55
CA ILE A 108 8.33 -8.76 18.22
C ILE A 108 9.21 -8.00 17.25
N TYR A 109 10.36 -7.58 17.77
CA TYR A 109 11.50 -7.04 17.04
C TYR A 109 12.15 -8.18 16.23
N TYR A 110 12.57 -7.87 15.00
CA TYR A 110 13.56 -8.65 14.25
C TYR A 110 14.96 -8.25 14.68
#